data_AF-A0A7T0WGP2-F1
#
_entry.id   AF-A0A7T0WGP2-F1
#
_cell.length_a   1.000
_cell.length_b   1.000
_cell.length_c   1.000
_cell.angle_alpha   90.00
_cell.angle_beta   90.00
_cell.angle_gamma   90.00
#
_symmetry.space_group_name_H-M   'P 1'
#
loop_
_entity.id
_entity.type
_entity.pdbx_description
1 polymer ?
#
loop_
_entity_poly.entity_id
_entity_poly.type
_entity_poly.pdbx_seq_one_letter_code
_entity_poly.pdbx_strand_id
1 'polypeptide(L)'
;MLSFENSQDMDSTLDTMRLIGDRGDYLQQELLPALLRGDWEELDKMVVYQDQKKTILFGEDIWAFRNSDYKGSGVTNLIFNIEPEQEENVIVLHQKERHMLNQMKCVALADMWFSVKHIELASINNKKNSLRKDIAQLIKRGINSFEELNQEHLEILVTEGWYDISRSYCFIGLNSLVHLKGLLPFKVNFSHQSHKMYNMSSDAQNGKVVIPPRIYFAALKGYSEDIVKAYGLRDEIEQAVEQMISFYSDEVKRKILRIRSGYSHKPHGGYAESWERFTQALDNNGITLADKGEDPRWMQIFTSIQPRIQIRRECLSIFRARIGNTYYGWAGFRQYLRSLNTKASWLCLALSGMRVDELYKMSPVYGAQRTTFDKNGCESETGKETIYFLTTRQSKITISSQTKNDTFVTTETGWKAFHMLNAINTPYRDRFAKKNNHRMFANLKDIAFPQPIGKSALRIRHFPITNSGLSITPILIHPITGIMACPISSCGRPQSATGIYLMVCCFLIDSPVRVIR
;
A
#
# COMPACT_ATOMS: atom_id res chain seq x y z
N MET A 1 27.57 2.90 -7.14
CA MET A 1 27.95 4.26 -6.77
C MET A 1 26.78 4.92 -6.05
N LEU A 2 27.03 5.78 -5.07
CA LEU A 2 25.98 6.50 -4.36
C LEU A 2 25.11 7.31 -5.32
N SER A 3 23.79 7.33 -5.06
CA SER A 3 22.84 8.18 -5.76
C SER A 3 22.59 9.47 -5.00
N PHE A 4 22.60 10.59 -5.72
CA PHE A 4 22.35 11.93 -5.20
C PHE A 4 21.06 12.51 -5.80
N GLU A 5 20.46 13.50 -5.13
CA GLU A 5 19.20 14.11 -5.59
C GLU A 5 19.37 14.92 -6.88
N ASN A 6 20.55 15.49 -7.11
CA ASN A 6 20.93 16.15 -8.34
C ASN A 6 22.38 15.78 -8.74
N SER A 7 22.74 15.99 -10.00
CA SER A 7 24.07 15.65 -10.52
C SER A 7 25.18 16.55 -9.98
N GLN A 8 24.89 17.81 -9.65
CA GLN A 8 25.87 18.77 -9.14
C GLN A 8 26.41 18.39 -7.77
N ASP A 9 25.55 17.90 -6.87
CA ASP A 9 25.95 17.43 -5.55
C ASP A 9 26.77 16.13 -5.64
N MET A 10 26.48 15.27 -6.62
CA MET A 10 27.30 14.09 -6.91
C MET A 10 28.70 14.49 -7.37
N ASP A 11 28.81 15.37 -8.36
CA ASP A 11 30.09 15.81 -8.92
C ASP A 11 30.94 16.51 -7.85
N SER A 12 30.33 17.42 -7.06
CA SER A 12 31.02 18.09 -5.96
C SER A 12 31.52 17.13 -4.88
N THR A 13 30.74 16.09 -4.56
CA THR A 13 31.16 15.06 -3.59
C THR A 13 32.29 14.20 -4.16
N LEU A 14 32.22 13.82 -5.44
CA LEU A 14 33.27 13.07 -6.11
C LEU A 14 34.58 13.87 -6.18
N ASP A 15 34.52 15.15 -6.51
CA ASP A 15 35.69 16.02 -6.53
C ASP A 15 36.32 16.14 -5.14
N THR A 16 35.50 16.32 -4.10
CA THR A 16 35.97 16.34 -2.71
C THR A 16 36.68 15.04 -2.36
N MET A 17 36.09 13.89 -2.71
CA MET A 17 36.67 12.58 -2.44
C MET A 17 37.95 12.34 -3.24
N ARG A 18 38.02 12.78 -4.50
CA ARG A 18 39.19 12.61 -5.37
C ARG A 18 40.39 13.42 -4.90
N LEU A 19 40.15 14.58 -4.28
CA LEU A 19 41.19 15.50 -3.79
C LEU A 19 41.71 15.16 -2.38
N ILE A 20 41.30 14.02 -1.80
CA ILE A 20 41.82 13.57 -0.51
C ILE A 20 43.27 13.09 -0.70
N GLY A 21 44.21 13.73 -0.02
CA GLY A 21 45.64 13.40 -0.11
C GLY A 21 46.37 14.18 -1.21
N ASP A 22 47.68 13.96 -1.30
CA ASP A 22 48.58 14.77 -2.13
C ASP A 22 48.82 14.19 -3.55
N ARG A 23 48.29 12.99 -3.84
CA ARG A 23 48.62 12.22 -5.07
C ARG A 23 47.37 11.75 -5.84
N GLY A 24 46.94 12.53 -6.81
CA GLY A 24 46.01 12.07 -7.86
C GLY A 24 44.59 11.76 -7.40
N ASP A 25 43.86 10.93 -8.16
CA ASP A 25 42.47 10.52 -7.85
C ASP A 25 42.49 9.51 -6.69
N TYR A 26 42.23 9.97 -5.46
CA TYR A 26 42.22 9.14 -4.25
C TYR A 26 41.36 7.89 -4.37
N LEU A 27 40.17 7.98 -4.97
CA LEU A 27 39.25 6.85 -5.10
C LEU A 27 39.86 5.74 -5.95
N GLN A 28 40.51 6.08 -7.06
CA GLN A 28 41.07 5.11 -8.01
C GLN A 28 42.52 4.71 -7.72
N GLN A 29 43.33 5.61 -7.16
CA GLN A 29 44.77 5.41 -7.00
C GLN A 29 45.17 4.95 -5.59
N GLU A 30 44.35 5.25 -4.58
CA GLU A 30 44.63 4.89 -3.19
C GLU A 30 43.59 3.92 -2.64
N LEU A 31 42.32 4.34 -2.60
CA LEU A 31 41.24 3.62 -1.92
C LEU A 31 40.87 2.29 -2.59
N LEU A 32 40.68 2.27 -3.92
CA LEU A 32 40.35 1.02 -4.64
C LEU A 32 41.51 0.00 -4.57
N PRO A 33 42.78 0.36 -4.82
CA PRO A 33 43.90 -0.57 -4.64
C PRO A 33 44.02 -1.09 -3.20
N ALA A 34 43.84 -0.24 -2.19
CA ALA A 34 43.84 -0.66 -0.78
C ALA A 34 42.68 -1.63 -0.48
N LEU A 35 41.48 -1.33 -0.99
CA LEU A 35 40.31 -2.21 -0.87
C LEU A 35 40.55 -3.58 -1.49
N LEU A 36 41.23 -3.65 -2.64
CA LEU A 36 41.52 -4.92 -3.32
C LEU A 36 42.67 -5.70 -2.66
N ARG A 37 43.62 -5.01 -1.99
CA ARG A 37 44.67 -5.67 -1.18
C ARG A 37 44.11 -6.35 0.05
N GLY A 38 43.07 -5.76 0.67
CA GLY A 38 42.43 -6.33 1.86
C GLY A 38 43.27 -6.27 3.13
N ASP A 39 44.21 -5.32 3.21
CA ASP A 39 44.96 -5.03 4.44
C ASP A 39 44.11 -4.19 5.39
N TRP A 40 43.69 -4.78 6.51
CA TRP A 40 42.82 -4.14 7.48
C TRP A 40 43.48 -2.97 8.21
N GLU A 41 44.79 -3.04 8.46
CA GLU A 41 45.52 -1.96 9.16
C GLU A 41 45.70 -0.74 8.26
N GLU A 42 45.90 -0.97 6.97
CA GLU A 42 45.89 0.07 5.95
C GLU A 42 44.48 0.66 5.81
N LEU A 43 43.46 -0.20 5.61
CA LEU A 43 42.09 0.24 5.38
C LEU A 43 41.51 1.01 6.57
N ASP A 44 41.78 0.60 7.82
CA ASP A 44 41.24 1.25 9.02
C ASP A 44 41.56 2.76 9.09
N LYS A 45 42.65 3.21 8.45
CA LYS A 45 43.10 4.61 8.41
C LYS A 45 42.55 5.38 7.20
N MET A 46 41.98 4.69 6.22
CA MET A 46 41.48 5.29 4.98
C MET A 46 40.16 6.03 5.19
N VAL A 47 40.03 7.16 4.50
CA VAL A 47 38.78 7.94 4.43
C VAL A 47 37.80 7.24 3.49
N VAL A 48 36.62 6.93 4.01
CA VAL A 48 35.51 6.31 3.27
C VAL A 48 34.56 7.38 2.70
N TYR A 49 34.41 8.48 3.42
CA TYR A 49 33.58 9.62 3.03
C TYR A 49 34.08 10.89 3.73
N GLN A 50 34.10 12.02 3.02
CA GLN A 50 34.43 13.32 3.59
C GLN A 50 33.59 14.42 2.96
N ASP A 51 33.09 15.31 3.81
CA ASP A 51 32.51 16.59 3.43
C ASP A 51 32.98 17.71 4.38
N GLN A 52 32.34 18.88 4.32
CA GLN A 52 32.69 20.04 5.13
C GLN A 52 32.46 19.85 6.64
N LYS A 53 31.56 18.93 7.04
CA LYS A 53 31.16 18.70 8.43
C LYS A 53 31.78 17.44 9.03
N LYS A 54 32.04 16.41 8.22
CA LYS A 54 32.36 15.08 8.72
C LYS A 54 33.31 14.34 7.79
N THR A 55 34.39 13.82 8.37
CA THR A 55 35.20 12.75 7.82
C THR A 55 34.79 11.44 8.48
N ILE A 56 34.64 10.38 7.68
CA ILE A 56 34.31 9.02 8.11
C ILE A 56 35.46 8.12 7.69
N LEU A 57 36.08 7.46 8.67
CA LEU A 57 37.13 6.47 8.44
C LEU A 57 36.56 5.05 8.35
N PHE A 58 37.23 4.17 7.60
CA PHE A 58 36.82 2.76 7.51
C PHE A 58 36.83 2.06 8.86
N GLY A 59 37.82 2.35 9.71
CA GLY A 59 37.96 1.74 11.03
C GLY A 59 36.78 2.01 11.97
N GLU A 60 36.03 3.08 11.73
CA GLU A 60 34.81 3.40 12.48
C GLU A 60 33.73 2.33 12.27
N ASP A 61 33.05 1.93 13.36
CA ASP A 61 31.96 0.97 13.29
C ASP A 61 30.59 1.61 13.06
N ILE A 62 30.54 2.95 13.07
CA ILE A 62 29.36 3.75 12.79
C ILE A 62 29.71 4.83 11.78
N TRP A 63 29.34 4.64 10.53
CA TRP A 63 29.46 5.68 9.51
C TRP A 63 28.26 6.62 9.61
N ALA A 64 28.46 7.75 10.29
CA ALA A 64 27.41 8.64 10.77
C ALA A 64 26.94 9.68 9.72
N PHE A 65 26.41 9.23 8.58
CA PHE A 65 25.95 10.12 7.49
C PHE A 65 24.87 11.13 7.90
N ARG A 66 24.08 10.89 8.95
CA ARG A 66 23.11 11.89 9.46
C ARG A 66 23.76 13.15 10.04
N ASN A 67 25.03 13.04 10.42
CA ASN A 67 25.82 14.15 10.96
C ASN A 67 26.69 14.81 9.87
N SER A 68 26.52 14.38 8.62
CA SER A 68 27.24 14.85 7.44
C SER A 68 26.32 15.74 6.60
N ASP A 69 26.89 16.47 5.64
CA ASP A 69 26.20 17.24 4.60
C ASP A 69 25.84 16.39 3.36
N TYR A 70 25.78 15.06 3.50
CA TYR A 70 25.32 14.17 2.43
C TYR A 70 23.89 14.50 1.96
N LYS A 71 23.75 14.91 0.69
CA LYS A 71 22.48 15.31 0.04
C LYS A 71 21.86 14.23 -0.87
N GLY A 72 22.09 12.96 -0.57
CA GLY A 72 21.43 11.87 -1.30
C GLY A 72 20.11 11.45 -0.65
N SER A 73 19.23 10.84 -1.43
CA SER A 73 17.99 10.26 -0.91
C SER A 73 18.28 9.12 0.07
N GLY A 74 17.46 9.00 1.12
CA GLY A 74 17.56 7.91 2.09
C GLY A 74 18.73 8.01 3.07
N VAL A 75 19.09 9.22 3.53
CA VAL A 75 20.17 9.45 4.51
C VAL A 75 19.97 8.60 5.77
N THR A 76 20.97 7.76 6.10
CA THR A 76 20.97 6.89 7.27
C THR A 76 22.40 6.60 7.73
N ASN A 77 22.59 6.38 9.03
CA ASN A 77 23.87 5.90 9.54
C ASN A 77 24.05 4.43 9.17
N LEU A 78 25.27 4.04 8.81
CA LEU A 78 25.64 2.63 8.61
C LEU A 78 26.34 2.15 9.89
N ILE A 79 25.62 1.36 10.68
CA ILE A 79 26.12 0.74 11.92
C ILE A 79 26.52 -0.70 11.60
N PHE A 80 27.78 -1.06 11.89
CA PHE A 80 28.33 -2.38 11.55
C PHE A 80 28.33 -3.36 12.72
N ASN A 81 28.21 -2.91 13.97
CA ASN A 81 28.22 -3.77 15.16
C ASN A 81 27.28 -4.98 15.07
N ILE A 82 27.80 -6.14 15.48
CA ILE A 82 27.06 -7.39 15.73
C ILE A 82 26.93 -7.51 17.25
N GLU A 83 25.72 -7.76 17.76
CA GLU A 83 25.53 -8.06 19.19
C GLU A 83 25.89 -9.53 19.42
N PRO A 84 26.90 -9.86 20.25
CA PRO A 84 27.19 -11.24 20.59
C PRO A 84 26.11 -11.77 21.55
N GLU A 85 25.54 -12.93 21.22
CA GLU A 85 24.88 -13.76 22.23
C GLU A 85 25.99 -14.37 23.10
N GLN A 86 25.91 -14.18 24.42
CA GLN A 86 26.97 -14.48 25.38
C GLN A 86 27.47 -15.94 25.31
N GLU A 87 28.73 -16.16 24.90
CA GLU A 87 29.46 -17.42 25.15
C GLU A 87 30.93 -17.16 25.56
N GLU A 88 31.46 -18.08 26.38
CA GLU A 88 32.55 -17.91 27.37
C GLU A 88 33.99 -17.69 26.85
N ASN A 89 34.24 -17.37 25.57
CA ASN A 89 35.62 -17.18 25.04
C ASN A 89 35.80 -15.90 24.22
N VAL A 90 35.84 -14.77 24.95
CA VAL A 90 35.69 -13.39 24.44
C VAL A 90 36.78 -12.93 23.43
N ILE A 91 38.04 -13.36 23.56
CA ILE A 91 39.15 -12.73 22.80
C ILE A 91 39.28 -13.25 21.36
N VAL A 92 39.11 -14.57 21.14
CA VAL A 92 39.23 -15.18 19.79
C VAL A 92 37.96 -14.93 18.96
N LEU A 93 36.79 -14.86 19.62
CA LEU A 93 35.52 -14.45 18.99
C LEU A 93 35.60 -13.03 18.44
N HIS A 94 36.14 -12.08 19.21
CA HIS A 94 36.28 -10.68 18.75
C HIS A 94 37.17 -10.51 17.52
N GLN A 95 38.26 -11.27 17.38
CA GLN A 95 39.11 -11.20 16.19
C GLN A 95 38.41 -11.75 14.93
N LYS A 96 37.66 -12.85 15.08
CA LYS A 96 36.90 -13.47 13.98
C LYS A 96 35.69 -12.63 13.58
N GLU A 97 34.99 -12.07 14.55
CA GLU A 97 33.93 -11.09 14.33
C GLU A 97 34.46 -9.87 13.58
N ARG A 98 35.64 -9.35 13.97
CA ARG A 98 36.26 -8.20 13.31
C ARG A 98 36.57 -8.48 11.83
N HIS A 99 37.01 -9.70 11.50
CA HIS A 99 37.27 -10.07 10.11
C HIS A 99 35.99 -10.03 9.24
N MET A 100 34.90 -10.67 9.68
CA MET A 100 33.62 -10.63 8.96
C MET A 100 33.01 -9.22 8.90
N LEU A 101 33.18 -8.43 9.96
CA LEU A 101 32.80 -7.02 9.99
C LEU A 101 33.53 -6.20 8.93
N ASN A 102 34.85 -6.39 8.81
CA ASN A 102 35.66 -5.71 7.81
C ASN A 102 35.26 -6.12 6.39
N GLN A 103 34.95 -7.40 6.16
CA GLN A 103 34.39 -7.86 4.87
C GLN A 103 33.05 -7.19 4.56
N MET A 104 32.15 -7.03 5.55
CA MET A 104 30.88 -6.31 5.39
C MET A 104 31.09 -4.81 5.10
N LYS A 105 32.07 -4.16 5.74
CA LYS A 105 32.46 -2.77 5.45
C LYS A 105 32.98 -2.63 4.02
N CYS A 106 33.80 -3.57 3.56
CA CYS A 106 34.28 -3.60 2.17
C CYS A 106 33.13 -3.67 1.16
N VAL A 107 32.09 -4.45 1.45
CA VAL A 107 30.88 -4.54 0.61
C VAL A 107 30.16 -3.20 0.53
N ALA A 108 29.96 -2.54 1.68
CA ALA A 108 29.33 -1.23 1.71
C ALA A 108 30.16 -0.19 0.93
N LEU A 109 31.47 -0.20 1.11
CA LEU A 109 32.40 0.71 0.41
C LEU A 109 32.39 0.49 -1.11
N ALA A 110 32.40 -0.77 -1.56
CA ALA A 110 32.34 -1.12 -2.97
C ALA A 110 31.02 -0.68 -3.62
N ASP A 111 29.89 -0.86 -2.95
CA ASP A 111 28.59 -0.35 -3.42
C ASP A 111 28.57 1.19 -3.50
N MET A 112 29.21 1.88 -2.54
CA MET A 112 29.27 3.33 -2.47
C MET A 112 30.02 3.96 -3.64
N TRP A 113 31.20 3.45 -4.01
CA TRP A 113 32.08 4.15 -4.95
C TRP A 113 32.35 3.39 -6.25
N PHE A 114 32.41 2.07 -6.22
CA PHE A 114 32.98 1.28 -7.33
C PHE A 114 31.94 0.48 -8.11
N SER A 115 30.73 0.31 -7.57
CA SER A 115 29.63 -0.34 -8.28
C SER A 115 29.10 0.52 -9.44
N VAL A 116 28.84 -0.11 -10.59
CA VAL A 116 28.28 0.56 -11.78
C VAL A 116 26.85 1.06 -11.54
N LYS A 117 26.10 0.43 -10.63
CA LYS A 117 24.70 0.81 -10.36
C LYS A 117 24.66 1.96 -9.36
N HIS A 118 23.89 2.99 -9.69
CA HIS A 118 23.55 4.02 -8.71
C HIS A 118 22.63 3.44 -7.63
N ILE A 119 22.97 3.66 -6.37
CA ILE A 119 22.27 3.09 -5.22
C ILE A 119 22.12 4.10 -4.08
N GLU A 120 20.93 4.12 -3.49
CA GLU A 120 20.64 4.97 -2.33
C GLU A 120 21.30 4.42 -1.07
N LEU A 121 21.69 5.31 -0.16
CA LEU A 121 22.30 4.94 1.11
C LEU A 121 21.37 4.05 1.97
N ALA A 122 20.06 4.27 1.90
CA ALA A 122 19.06 3.41 2.52
C ALA A 122 19.09 1.97 1.98
N SER A 123 19.35 1.80 0.69
CA SER A 123 19.45 0.49 0.06
C SER A 123 20.75 -0.23 0.43
N ILE A 124 21.86 0.49 0.52
CA ILE A 124 23.12 -0.05 1.09
C ILE A 124 22.88 -0.50 2.54
N ASN A 125 22.20 0.31 3.35
CA ASN A 125 21.87 -0.05 4.73
C ASN A 125 21.01 -1.32 4.83
N ASN A 126 20.04 -1.51 3.92
CA ASN A 126 19.23 -2.72 3.87
C ASN A 126 20.06 -3.97 3.52
N LYS A 127 20.93 -3.88 2.49
CA LYS A 127 21.84 -4.99 2.13
C LYS A 127 22.78 -5.33 3.29
N LYS A 128 23.41 -4.32 3.89
CA LYS A 128 24.30 -4.46 5.06
C LYS A 128 23.56 -5.07 6.26
N ASN A 129 22.33 -4.65 6.54
CA ASN A 129 21.54 -5.24 7.63
C ASN A 129 21.15 -6.70 7.35
N SER A 130 20.97 -7.09 6.09
CA SER A 130 20.81 -8.50 5.71
C SER A 130 22.11 -9.27 5.92
N LEU A 131 23.24 -8.77 5.40
CA LEU A 131 24.55 -9.38 5.60
C LEU A 131 24.92 -9.53 7.07
N ARG A 132 24.60 -8.53 7.91
CA ARG A 132 24.83 -8.61 9.36
C ARG A 132 24.11 -9.81 10.00
N LYS A 133 22.89 -10.12 9.54
CA LYS A 133 22.15 -11.30 10.00
C LYS A 133 22.79 -12.58 9.48
N ASP A 134 23.20 -12.58 8.21
CA ASP A 134 23.91 -13.71 7.60
C ASP A 134 25.20 -14.00 8.39
N ILE A 135 26.02 -12.98 8.70
CA ILE A 135 27.25 -13.11 9.49
C ILE A 135 26.98 -13.71 10.87
N ALA A 136 25.95 -13.23 11.58
CA ALA A 136 25.60 -13.78 12.89
C ALA A 136 25.27 -15.28 12.83
N GLN A 137 24.64 -15.75 11.75
CA GLN A 137 24.36 -17.17 11.53
C GLN A 137 25.61 -17.97 11.13
N LEU A 138 26.48 -17.38 10.30
CA LEU A 138 27.72 -18.00 9.85
C LEU A 138 28.71 -18.23 11.01
N ILE A 139 28.88 -17.23 11.87
CA ILE A 139 29.75 -17.31 13.04
C ILE A 139 29.29 -18.44 13.98
N LYS A 140 27.97 -18.63 14.18
CA LYS A 140 27.41 -19.75 14.96
C LYS A 140 27.78 -21.12 14.41
N ARG A 141 28.09 -21.23 13.12
CA ARG A 141 28.54 -22.46 12.45
C ARG A 141 30.06 -22.57 12.32
N GLY A 142 30.78 -21.65 12.95
CA GLY A 142 32.24 -21.60 12.91
C GLY A 142 32.82 -21.05 11.60
N ILE A 143 31.98 -20.52 10.69
CA ILE A 143 32.40 -19.91 9.44
C ILE A 143 32.77 -18.45 9.71
N ASN A 144 34.05 -18.12 9.48
CA ASN A 144 34.61 -16.83 9.90
C ASN A 144 35.03 -15.94 8.72
N SER A 145 34.82 -16.38 7.49
CA SER A 145 35.09 -15.62 6.27
C SER A 145 34.05 -15.96 5.20
N PHE A 146 33.63 -14.98 4.40
CA PHE A 146 32.80 -15.25 3.22
C PHE A 146 33.51 -16.07 2.15
N GLU A 147 34.85 -16.18 2.19
CA GLU A 147 35.63 -17.01 1.25
C GLU A 147 35.43 -18.51 1.48
N GLU A 148 35.14 -18.88 2.73
CA GLU A 148 34.85 -20.26 3.12
C GLU A 148 33.51 -20.72 2.53
N LEU A 149 32.62 -19.79 2.14
CA LEU A 149 31.34 -20.13 1.53
C LEU A 149 31.50 -20.54 0.08
N ASN A 150 31.00 -21.74 -0.23
CA ASN A 150 30.78 -22.21 -1.59
C ASN A 150 29.30 -22.59 -1.76
N GLN A 151 28.94 -23.02 -2.96
CA GLN A 151 27.55 -23.39 -3.27
C GLN A 151 27.02 -24.54 -2.38
N GLU A 152 27.86 -25.54 -2.09
CA GLU A 152 27.52 -26.70 -1.24
C GLU A 152 27.27 -26.29 0.22
N HIS A 153 28.12 -25.42 0.79
CA HIS A 153 27.93 -24.88 2.13
C HIS A 153 26.60 -24.13 2.25
N LEU A 154 26.22 -23.32 1.25
CA LEU A 154 24.94 -22.61 1.26
C LEU A 154 23.76 -23.58 1.15
N GLU A 155 23.85 -24.62 0.33
CA GLU A 155 22.82 -25.67 0.23
C GLU A 155 22.60 -26.38 1.57
N ILE A 156 23.67 -26.74 2.27
CA ILE A 156 23.60 -27.33 3.62
C ILE A 156 22.91 -26.37 4.60
N LEU A 157 23.34 -25.11 4.66
CA LEU A 157 22.77 -24.11 5.58
C LEU A 157 21.28 -23.86 5.32
N VAL A 158 20.88 -23.88 4.05
CA VAL A 158 19.48 -23.73 3.63
C VAL A 158 18.66 -24.97 4.00
N THR A 159 19.17 -26.18 3.75
CA THR A 159 18.48 -27.44 4.11
C THR A 159 18.32 -27.60 5.62
N GLU A 160 19.30 -27.18 6.41
CA GLU A 160 19.26 -27.21 7.88
C GLU A 160 18.36 -26.12 8.48
N GLY A 161 17.78 -25.23 7.67
CA GLY A 161 16.81 -24.24 8.11
C GLY A 161 17.40 -22.97 8.72
N TRP A 162 18.68 -22.67 8.49
CA TRP A 162 19.31 -21.43 8.99
C TRP A 162 18.82 -20.19 8.25
N TYR A 163 18.50 -20.35 6.96
CA TYR A 163 17.86 -19.30 6.18
C TYR A 163 16.35 -19.46 6.21
N ASP A 164 15.63 -18.39 6.56
CA ASP A 164 14.18 -18.33 6.44
C ASP A 164 13.81 -18.07 4.97
N ILE A 165 13.83 -19.15 4.17
CA ILE A 165 13.55 -19.13 2.72
C ILE A 165 12.12 -18.67 2.43
N SER A 166 11.22 -18.67 3.42
CA SER A 166 9.84 -18.17 3.26
C SER A 166 9.80 -16.66 2.95
N ARG A 167 10.87 -15.92 3.25
CA ARG A 167 10.97 -14.50 2.93
C ARG A 167 11.47 -14.32 1.51
N SER A 168 10.79 -13.47 0.75
CA SER A 168 11.20 -13.08 -0.61
C SER A 168 12.58 -12.40 -0.69
N TYR A 169 13.11 -11.93 0.44
CA TYR A 169 14.36 -11.17 0.54
C TYR A 169 15.46 -11.86 1.36
N CYS A 170 15.33 -13.17 1.65
CA CYS A 170 16.29 -13.90 2.49
C CYS A 170 17.74 -13.90 1.98
N PHE A 171 17.96 -13.82 0.66
CA PHE A 171 19.29 -13.84 0.05
C PHE A 171 19.83 -12.47 -0.37
N ILE A 172 19.17 -11.35 -0.01
CA ILE A 172 19.60 -10.01 -0.43
C ILE A 172 21.04 -9.71 0.00
N GLY A 173 21.41 -10.11 1.21
CA GLY A 173 22.77 -9.95 1.74
C GLY A 173 23.78 -10.71 0.89
N LEU A 174 23.71 -12.04 0.87
CA LEU A 174 24.62 -12.89 0.09
C LEU A 174 24.69 -12.51 -1.40
N ASN A 175 23.57 -12.16 -2.04
CA ASN A 175 23.57 -11.78 -3.45
C ASN A 175 24.30 -10.45 -3.71
N SER A 176 24.43 -9.58 -2.71
CA SER A 176 25.28 -8.39 -2.84
C SER A 176 26.76 -8.74 -3.06
N LEU A 177 27.25 -9.82 -2.47
CA LEU A 177 28.61 -10.32 -2.65
C LEU A 177 28.83 -10.75 -4.11
N VAL A 178 27.87 -11.48 -4.68
CA VAL A 178 27.91 -11.95 -6.07
C VAL A 178 27.93 -10.77 -7.05
N HIS A 179 27.14 -9.73 -6.78
CA HIS A 179 27.08 -8.54 -7.63
C HIS A 179 28.36 -7.70 -7.61
N LEU A 180 29.11 -7.75 -6.52
CA LEU A 180 30.37 -7.01 -6.33
C LEU A 180 31.60 -7.89 -6.57
N LYS A 181 31.42 -9.07 -7.17
CA LYS A 181 32.53 -9.97 -7.51
C LYS A 181 33.57 -9.24 -8.36
N GLY A 182 34.82 -9.21 -7.89
CA GLY A 182 35.93 -8.48 -8.50
C GLY A 182 36.19 -7.08 -7.92
N LEU A 183 35.32 -6.58 -7.05
CA LEU A 183 35.49 -5.30 -6.32
C LEU A 183 35.67 -5.52 -4.81
N LEU A 184 35.89 -6.76 -4.38
CA LEU A 184 36.05 -7.15 -2.99
C LEU A 184 37.45 -7.74 -2.78
N PRO A 185 38.07 -7.56 -1.60
CA PRO A 185 39.38 -8.14 -1.27
C PRO A 185 39.38 -9.66 -1.14
N PHE A 186 38.21 -10.29 -1.27
CA PHE A 186 38.01 -11.69 -0.98
C PHE A 186 37.21 -12.39 -2.09
N LYS A 187 37.43 -13.70 -2.23
CA LYS A 187 36.79 -14.50 -3.29
C LYS A 187 35.35 -14.87 -2.94
N VAL A 188 34.45 -14.64 -3.89
CA VAL A 188 33.05 -15.10 -3.81
C VAL A 188 32.90 -16.38 -4.64
N ASN A 189 32.77 -17.51 -3.94
CA ASN A 189 32.80 -18.87 -4.53
C ASN A 189 31.41 -19.49 -4.72
N PHE A 190 30.35 -18.68 -4.72
CA PHE A 190 28.97 -19.11 -4.96
C PHE A 190 28.30 -18.24 -6.02
N SER A 191 27.22 -18.75 -6.60
CA SER A 191 26.45 -18.07 -7.64
C SER A 191 25.31 -17.25 -7.05
N HIS A 192 24.58 -16.49 -7.88
CA HIS A 192 23.44 -15.72 -7.40
C HIS A 192 22.36 -16.66 -6.86
N GLN A 193 22.05 -16.54 -5.58
CA GLN A 193 21.10 -17.39 -4.87
C GLN A 193 19.66 -16.99 -5.21
N SER A 194 18.82 -17.99 -5.49
CA SER A 194 17.39 -17.79 -5.70
C SER A 194 16.61 -18.93 -5.07
N HIS A 195 15.37 -18.67 -4.65
CA HIS A 195 14.52 -19.71 -4.07
C HIS A 195 14.38 -20.94 -4.99
N LYS A 196 14.34 -20.71 -6.31
CA LYS A 196 14.24 -21.78 -7.32
C LYS A 196 15.40 -22.78 -7.24
N MET A 197 16.60 -22.34 -6.89
CA MET A 197 17.77 -23.23 -6.76
C MET A 197 17.59 -24.25 -5.65
N TYR A 198 16.81 -23.90 -4.63
CA TYR A 198 16.54 -24.75 -3.47
C TYR A 198 15.22 -25.52 -3.61
N ASN A 199 14.71 -25.68 -4.83
CA ASN A 199 13.40 -26.28 -5.13
C ASN A 199 12.24 -25.64 -4.36
N MET A 200 12.38 -24.38 -3.96
CA MET A 200 11.33 -23.60 -3.32
C MET A 200 10.86 -22.51 -4.27
N SER A 201 9.56 -22.46 -4.55
CA SER A 201 8.96 -21.37 -5.30
C SER A 201 9.25 -20.05 -4.57
N SER A 202 9.91 -19.08 -5.22
CA SER A 202 10.09 -17.71 -4.70
C SER A 202 8.72 -17.07 -4.50
N ASP A 203 8.18 -17.22 -3.30
CA ASP A 203 6.75 -17.21 -3.07
C ASP A 203 6.02 -18.18 -4.02
N ALA A 204 5.33 -19.17 -3.47
CA ALA A 204 3.98 -19.36 -3.99
C ALA A 204 3.32 -17.98 -3.84
N GLN A 205 3.32 -17.15 -4.89
CA GLN A 205 2.55 -15.92 -4.95
C GLN A 205 1.18 -16.29 -4.41
N ASN A 206 0.91 -15.91 -3.16
CA ASN A 206 -0.24 -16.27 -2.36
C ASN A 206 -0.93 -17.54 -2.86
N GLY A 207 -0.67 -18.71 -2.25
CA GLY A 207 -1.63 -19.81 -2.38
C GLY A 207 -3.02 -19.19 -2.26
N LYS A 208 -3.79 -19.19 -3.38
CA LYS A 208 -4.84 -18.19 -3.60
C LYS A 208 -5.66 -18.15 -2.33
N VAL A 209 -5.66 -17.02 -1.62
CA VAL A 209 -6.32 -16.96 -0.32
C VAL A 209 -7.80 -17.09 -0.59
N VAL A 210 -8.30 -18.32 -0.55
CA VAL A 210 -9.70 -18.63 -0.75
C VAL A 210 -10.37 -18.37 0.58
N ILE A 211 -11.43 -17.57 0.58
CA ILE A 211 -12.30 -17.43 1.74
C ILE A 211 -12.95 -18.81 1.93
N PRO A 212 -12.76 -19.50 3.07
CA PRO A 212 -13.39 -20.79 3.29
C PRO A 212 -14.91 -20.70 3.03
N PRO A 213 -15.52 -21.64 2.30
CA PRO A 213 -16.92 -21.52 1.88
C PRO A 213 -17.87 -21.22 3.04
N ARG A 214 -17.64 -21.81 4.22
CA ARG A 214 -18.43 -21.53 5.43
C ARG A 214 -18.40 -20.04 5.83
N ILE A 215 -17.23 -19.41 5.78
CA ILE A 215 -17.07 -17.99 6.11
C ILE A 215 -17.70 -17.13 5.01
N TYR A 216 -17.50 -17.51 3.75
CA TYR A 216 -18.10 -16.81 2.61
C TYR A 216 -19.63 -16.80 2.69
N PHE A 217 -20.25 -17.97 2.89
CA PHE A 217 -21.71 -18.08 2.98
C PHE A 217 -22.28 -17.43 4.24
N ALA A 218 -21.57 -17.50 5.38
CA ALA A 218 -21.97 -16.79 6.59
C ALA A 218 -21.96 -15.26 6.39
N ALA A 219 -20.91 -14.73 5.76
CA ALA A 219 -20.82 -13.32 5.41
C ALA A 219 -21.90 -12.93 4.39
N LEU A 220 -22.09 -13.74 3.34
CA LEU A 220 -23.12 -13.51 2.32
C LEU A 220 -24.50 -13.41 2.94
N LYS A 221 -24.88 -14.36 3.81
CA LYS A 221 -26.17 -14.36 4.49
C LYS A 221 -26.31 -13.16 5.44
N GLY A 222 -25.38 -13.00 6.38
CA GLY A 222 -25.46 -11.95 7.40
C GLY A 222 -25.43 -10.55 6.80
N TYR A 223 -24.55 -10.30 5.83
CA TYR A 223 -24.46 -8.99 5.18
C TYR A 223 -25.70 -8.71 4.33
N SER A 224 -26.26 -9.72 3.65
CA SER A 224 -27.50 -9.56 2.88
C SER A 224 -28.67 -9.16 3.78
N GLU A 225 -28.85 -9.84 4.92
CA GLU A 225 -29.91 -9.51 5.89
C GLU A 225 -29.75 -8.09 6.43
N ASP A 226 -28.53 -7.68 6.77
CA ASP A 226 -28.23 -6.33 7.27
C ASP A 226 -28.51 -5.26 6.22
N ILE A 227 -28.13 -5.49 4.97
CA ILE A 227 -28.33 -4.53 3.88
C ILE A 227 -29.81 -4.42 3.49
N VAL A 228 -30.57 -5.52 3.49
CA VAL A 228 -32.01 -5.47 3.24
C VAL A 228 -32.72 -4.65 4.33
N LYS A 229 -32.37 -4.86 5.60
CA LYS A 229 -32.91 -4.06 6.72
C LYS A 229 -32.54 -2.59 6.60
N ALA A 230 -31.26 -2.30 6.34
CA ALA A 230 -30.77 -0.92 6.21
C ALA A 230 -31.37 -0.20 4.98
N TYR A 231 -31.61 -0.92 3.88
CA TYR A 231 -32.21 -0.38 2.67
C TYR A 231 -33.63 0.16 2.89
N GLY A 232 -34.40 -0.46 3.79
CA GLY A 232 -35.71 0.04 4.21
C GLY A 232 -35.64 1.40 4.92
N LEU A 233 -34.50 1.72 5.53
CA LEU A 233 -34.25 2.97 6.28
C LEU A 233 -33.23 3.88 5.57
N ARG A 234 -32.97 3.65 4.27
CA ARG A 234 -31.86 4.30 3.55
C ARG A 234 -31.96 5.83 3.53
N ASP A 235 -33.18 6.36 3.42
CA ASP A 235 -33.41 7.81 3.34
C ASP A 235 -33.11 8.47 4.71
N GLU A 236 -33.48 7.81 5.82
CA GLU A 236 -33.10 8.24 7.17
C GLU A 236 -31.58 8.16 7.40
N ILE A 237 -30.92 7.12 6.86
CA ILE A 237 -29.47 6.98 6.95
C ILE A 237 -28.78 8.13 6.21
N GLU A 238 -29.22 8.45 5.00
CA GLU A 238 -28.69 9.58 4.22
C GLU A 238 -28.87 10.91 4.96
N GLN A 239 -30.07 11.16 5.51
CA GLN A 239 -30.34 12.35 6.32
C GLN A 239 -29.47 12.41 7.58
N ALA A 240 -29.26 11.29 8.27
CA ALA A 240 -28.39 11.21 9.44
C ALA A 240 -26.92 11.49 9.09
N VAL A 241 -26.45 11.07 7.91
CA VAL A 241 -25.10 11.40 7.42
C VAL A 241 -24.99 12.91 7.16
N GLU A 242 -25.97 13.50 6.48
CA GLU A 242 -26.02 14.95 6.23
C GLU A 242 -26.06 15.74 7.55
N GLN A 243 -26.86 15.31 8.53
CA GLN A 243 -26.91 15.88 9.88
C GLN A 243 -25.52 15.84 10.55
N MET A 244 -24.80 14.72 10.45
CA MET A 244 -23.47 14.57 11.04
C MET A 244 -22.45 15.52 10.41
N ILE A 245 -22.45 15.65 9.08
CA ILE A 245 -21.54 16.54 8.36
C ILE A 245 -21.85 18.00 8.68
N SER A 246 -23.13 18.38 8.68
CA SER A 246 -23.58 19.73 9.00
C SER A 246 -23.26 20.11 10.45
N PHE A 247 -23.54 19.22 11.42
CA PHE A 247 -23.16 19.41 12.81
C PHE A 247 -21.67 19.70 12.98
N TYR A 248 -20.81 18.88 12.35
CA TYR A 248 -19.37 19.08 12.42
C TYR A 248 -18.92 20.40 11.78
N SER A 249 -19.50 20.74 10.63
CA SER A 249 -19.21 21.98 9.92
C SER A 249 -19.54 23.20 10.77
N ASP A 250 -20.64 23.15 11.52
CA ASP A 250 -21.03 24.24 12.42
C ASP A 250 -20.12 24.35 13.64
N GLU A 251 -19.66 23.23 14.22
CA GLU A 251 -18.62 23.25 15.26
C GLU A 251 -17.30 23.85 14.75
N VAL A 252 -16.90 23.54 13.51
CA VAL A 252 -15.72 24.15 12.87
C VAL A 252 -15.92 25.65 12.69
N LYS A 253 -17.06 26.11 12.18
CA LYS A 253 -17.36 27.54 12.04
C LYS A 253 -17.31 28.26 13.37
N ARG A 254 -17.91 27.72 14.43
CA ARG A 254 -17.85 28.32 15.78
C ARG A 254 -16.43 28.40 16.30
N LYS A 255 -15.60 27.39 16.04
CA LYS A 255 -14.20 27.40 16.43
C LYS A 255 -13.38 28.41 15.64
N ILE A 256 -13.60 28.52 14.33
CA ILE A 256 -13.00 29.57 13.49
C ILE A 256 -13.34 30.95 14.03
N LEU A 257 -14.62 31.21 14.36
CA LEU A 257 -15.05 32.49 14.93
C LEU A 257 -14.28 32.82 16.21
N ARG A 258 -14.14 31.86 17.13
CA ARG A 258 -13.35 32.06 18.35
C ARG A 258 -11.89 32.39 18.06
N ILE A 259 -11.27 31.70 17.11
CA ILE A 259 -9.88 31.98 16.70
C ILE A 259 -9.76 33.41 16.18
N ARG A 260 -10.68 33.82 15.29
CA ARG A 260 -10.72 35.17 14.74
C ARG A 260 -11.02 36.24 15.79
N SER A 261 -11.68 35.88 16.90
CA SER A 261 -11.87 36.76 18.07
C SER A 261 -10.69 36.78 19.04
N GLY A 262 -9.56 36.12 18.74
CA GLY A 262 -8.35 36.15 19.57
C GLY A 262 -8.21 35.00 20.57
N TYR A 263 -9.08 33.99 20.53
CA TYR A 263 -8.90 32.79 21.36
C TYR A 263 -7.74 31.94 20.83
N SER A 264 -6.88 31.47 21.74
CA SER A 264 -5.75 30.63 21.36
C SER A 264 -6.19 29.30 20.73
N HIS A 265 -5.52 28.93 19.65
CA HIS A 265 -5.62 27.61 19.05
C HIS A 265 -4.24 26.98 18.97
N LYS A 266 -4.09 25.82 19.61
CA LYS A 266 -2.89 25.00 19.49
C LYS A 266 -3.21 23.76 18.65
N PRO A 267 -2.67 23.63 17.43
CA PRO A 267 -2.77 22.39 16.67
C PRO A 267 -1.98 21.29 17.36
N HIS A 268 -2.33 20.02 17.15
CA HIS A 268 -1.65 18.88 17.75
C HIS A 268 -1.23 17.86 16.68
N GLY A 269 -0.09 17.18 16.90
CA GLY A 269 0.46 16.18 16.00
C GLY A 269 0.68 16.72 14.58
N GLY A 270 0.40 15.88 13.58
CA GLY A 270 0.59 16.21 12.14
C GLY A 270 -0.31 17.31 11.58
N TYR A 271 -1.12 18.00 12.41
CA TYR A 271 -1.88 19.18 11.98
C TYR A 271 -1.10 20.49 12.18
N ALA A 272 -0.02 20.47 12.97
CA ALA A 272 0.80 21.65 13.24
C ALA A 272 1.37 22.25 11.95
N GLU A 273 1.92 21.43 11.07
CA GLU A 273 2.48 21.87 9.79
C GLU A 273 1.42 22.54 8.88
N SER A 274 0.23 21.93 8.77
CA SER A 274 -0.86 22.53 7.97
C SER A 274 -1.35 23.85 8.54
N TRP A 275 -1.34 23.98 9.87
CA TRP A 275 -1.73 25.20 10.57
C TRP A 275 -0.66 26.29 10.44
N GLU A 276 0.62 25.93 10.50
CA GLU A 276 1.74 26.84 10.31
C GLU A 276 1.76 27.41 8.89
N ARG A 277 1.55 26.56 7.87
CA ARG A 277 1.38 27.02 6.49
C ARG A 277 0.22 27.99 6.34
N PHE A 278 -0.86 27.77 7.07
CA PHE A 278 -2.01 28.68 7.09
C PHE A 278 -1.66 30.03 7.73
N THR A 279 -1.01 30.04 8.89
CA THR A 279 -0.63 31.29 9.57
C THR A 279 0.41 32.06 8.76
N GLN A 280 1.42 31.39 8.19
CA GLN A 280 2.41 32.03 7.31
C GLN A 280 1.73 32.66 6.07
N ALA A 281 0.73 31.99 5.49
CA ALA A 281 -0.01 32.54 4.36
C ALA A 281 -0.83 33.78 4.75
N LEU A 282 -1.39 33.83 5.96
CA LEU A 282 -2.05 35.04 6.47
C LEU A 282 -1.04 36.18 6.63
N ASP A 283 0.10 35.90 7.27
CA ASP A 283 1.16 36.89 7.52
C ASP A 283 1.70 37.47 6.20
N ASN A 284 1.96 36.61 5.20
CA ASN A 284 2.41 37.02 3.86
C ASN A 284 1.39 37.90 3.12
N ASN A 285 0.10 37.81 3.46
CA ASN A 285 -0.96 38.64 2.90
C ASN A 285 -1.30 39.86 3.78
N GLY A 286 -0.57 40.08 4.88
CA GLY A 286 -0.81 41.16 5.83
C GLY A 286 -2.13 41.02 6.59
N ILE A 287 -2.63 39.79 6.78
CA ILE A 287 -3.91 39.50 7.44
C ILE A 287 -3.64 39.02 8.85
N THR A 288 -4.23 39.66 9.85
CA THR A 288 -4.09 39.22 11.24
C THR A 288 -4.91 37.95 11.49
N LEU A 289 -4.36 37.03 12.31
CA LEU A 289 -5.08 35.82 12.68
C LEU A 289 -6.38 36.12 13.45
N ALA A 290 -6.34 37.15 14.30
CA ALA A 290 -7.46 37.64 15.10
C ALA A 290 -8.01 38.95 14.52
N ASP A 291 -8.74 38.82 13.40
CA ASP A 291 -9.29 39.95 12.65
C ASP A 291 -10.79 40.21 12.93
N LYS A 292 -11.37 39.54 13.93
CA LYS A 292 -12.78 39.63 14.31
C LYS A 292 -13.78 39.34 13.19
N GLY A 293 -13.37 38.70 12.10
CA GLY A 293 -14.25 38.42 10.96
C GLY A 293 -14.23 39.49 9.86
N GLU A 294 -13.34 40.47 9.93
CA GLU A 294 -13.34 41.64 9.02
C GLU A 294 -12.79 41.31 7.64
N ASP A 295 -11.71 40.52 7.52
CA ASP A 295 -11.08 40.25 6.22
C ASP A 295 -11.68 39.00 5.54
N PRO A 296 -12.33 39.13 4.37
CA PRO A 296 -12.87 37.98 3.64
C PRO A 296 -11.77 37.06 3.07
N ARG A 297 -10.55 37.58 2.83
CA ARG A 297 -9.40 36.80 2.32
C ARG A 297 -8.95 35.74 3.32
N TRP A 298 -9.20 35.94 4.62
CA TRP A 298 -8.94 34.95 5.66
C TRP A 298 -9.60 33.60 5.31
N MET A 299 -10.90 33.62 4.96
CA MET A 299 -11.63 32.40 4.61
C MET A 299 -11.20 31.82 3.27
N GLN A 300 -10.75 32.66 2.33
CA GLN A 300 -10.23 32.21 1.03
C GLN A 300 -8.93 31.41 1.24
N ILE A 301 -8.00 31.93 2.04
CA ILE A 301 -6.75 31.26 2.41
C ILE A 301 -7.04 29.98 3.20
N PHE A 302 -7.97 30.04 4.16
CA PHE A 302 -8.39 28.87 4.94
C PHE A 302 -8.94 27.75 4.03
N THR A 303 -9.79 28.10 3.08
CA THR A 303 -10.40 27.12 2.15
C THR A 303 -9.39 26.56 1.16
N SER A 304 -8.38 27.34 0.79
CA SER A 304 -7.30 26.93 -0.11
C SER A 304 -6.32 25.96 0.56
N ILE A 305 -5.89 26.29 1.78
CA ILE A 305 -4.89 25.51 2.53
C ILE A 305 -5.54 24.31 3.23
N GLN A 306 -6.83 24.41 3.57
CA GLN A 306 -7.61 23.39 4.28
C GLN A 306 -6.95 22.92 5.60
N PRO A 307 -6.53 23.84 6.48
CA PRO A 307 -5.88 23.45 7.73
C PRO A 307 -6.90 22.73 8.63
N ARG A 308 -6.48 21.63 9.26
CA ARG A 308 -7.39 20.81 10.05
C ARG A 308 -7.58 21.37 11.46
N ILE A 309 -8.81 21.72 11.79
CA ILE A 309 -9.22 22.15 13.12
C ILE A 309 -9.82 20.96 13.88
N GLN A 310 -9.16 20.53 14.95
CA GLN A 310 -9.69 19.47 15.81
C GLN A 310 -10.88 19.98 16.65
N ILE A 311 -12.02 19.29 16.58
CA ILE A 311 -13.17 19.54 17.45
C ILE A 311 -13.01 18.75 18.76
N ARG A 312 -13.34 19.40 19.88
CA ARG A 312 -13.29 18.81 21.22
C ARG A 312 -14.28 17.65 21.33
N ARG A 313 -13.90 16.58 22.04
CA ARG A 313 -14.72 15.36 22.14
C ARG A 313 -16.05 15.63 22.86
N GLU A 314 -16.03 16.56 23.80
CA GLU A 314 -17.19 17.00 24.58
C GLU A 314 -18.26 17.60 23.65
N CYS A 315 -17.86 18.44 22.69
CA CYS A 315 -18.79 18.98 21.69
C CYS A 315 -19.44 17.86 20.86
N LEU A 316 -18.65 16.87 20.44
CA LEU A 316 -19.14 15.73 19.64
C LEU A 316 -20.06 14.80 20.44
N SER A 317 -19.96 14.79 21.77
CA SER A 317 -20.81 13.95 22.64
C SER A 317 -22.28 14.38 22.65
N ILE A 318 -22.60 15.59 22.20
CA ILE A 318 -23.97 16.11 22.10
C ILE A 318 -24.68 15.55 20.87
N PHE A 319 -23.93 15.17 19.82
CA PHE A 319 -24.51 14.66 18.58
C PHE A 319 -25.34 13.40 18.80
N ARG A 320 -26.57 13.40 18.26
CA ARG A 320 -27.48 12.26 18.24
C ARG A 320 -28.13 12.17 16.86
N ALA A 321 -28.01 11.01 16.24
CA ALA A 321 -28.75 10.64 15.03
C ALA A 321 -29.71 9.50 15.35
N ARG A 322 -30.92 9.54 14.79
CA ARG A 322 -31.92 8.48 14.90
C ARG A 322 -32.05 7.78 13.56
N ILE A 323 -32.00 6.46 13.56
CA ILE A 323 -32.30 5.61 12.40
C ILE A 323 -33.24 4.51 12.89
N GLY A 324 -34.46 4.50 12.38
CA GLY A 324 -35.57 3.72 12.91
C GLY A 324 -35.77 3.96 14.40
N ASN A 325 -35.66 2.90 15.19
CA ASN A 325 -35.80 2.95 16.65
C ASN A 325 -34.47 3.06 17.41
N THR A 326 -33.34 3.20 16.70
CA THR A 326 -32.01 3.23 17.32
C THR A 326 -31.44 4.65 17.31
N TYR A 327 -30.85 5.06 18.44
CA TYR A 327 -30.10 6.31 18.55
C TYR A 327 -28.61 6.05 18.52
N TYR A 328 -27.90 6.81 17.70
CA TYR A 328 -26.46 6.74 17.56
C TYR A 328 -25.82 8.03 18.05
N GLY A 329 -24.88 7.90 18.98
CA GLY A 329 -23.90 8.96 19.27
C GLY A 329 -22.81 9.02 18.19
N TRP A 330 -21.96 10.05 18.24
CA TRP A 330 -20.95 10.32 17.20
C TRP A 330 -20.07 9.11 16.83
N ALA A 331 -19.45 8.47 17.83
CA ALA A 331 -18.55 7.33 17.58
C ALA A 331 -19.31 6.10 17.04
N GLY A 332 -20.46 5.78 17.64
CA GLY A 332 -21.30 4.65 17.23
C GLY A 332 -21.83 4.83 15.82
N PHE A 333 -22.27 6.04 15.45
CA PHE A 333 -22.75 6.31 14.10
C PHE A 333 -21.63 6.13 13.06
N ARG A 334 -20.43 6.63 13.33
CA ARG A 334 -19.28 6.44 12.43
C ARG A 334 -18.90 4.97 12.26
N GLN A 335 -18.99 4.17 13.32
CA GLN A 335 -18.74 2.73 13.25
C GLN A 335 -19.83 2.03 12.42
N TYR A 336 -21.09 2.41 12.62
CA TYR A 336 -22.23 1.92 11.85
C TYR A 336 -22.06 2.20 10.34
N LEU A 337 -21.74 3.44 9.95
CA LEU A 337 -21.51 3.81 8.56
C LEU A 337 -20.34 3.04 7.92
N ARG A 338 -19.22 2.87 8.64
CA ARG A 338 -18.08 2.08 8.15
C ARG A 338 -18.46 0.62 7.94
N SER A 339 -19.20 0.04 8.87
CA SER A 339 -19.69 -1.33 8.79
C SER A 339 -20.60 -1.51 7.58
N LEU A 340 -21.63 -0.68 7.45
CA LEU A 340 -22.57 -0.74 6.32
C LEU A 340 -21.87 -0.52 4.97
N ASN A 341 -21.01 0.50 4.85
CA ASN A 341 -20.27 0.74 3.62
C ASN A 341 -19.40 -0.46 3.24
N THR A 342 -18.80 -1.14 4.23
CA THR A 342 -17.99 -2.34 4.01
C THR A 342 -18.84 -3.50 3.51
N LYS A 343 -19.96 -3.78 4.20
CA LYS A 343 -20.90 -4.85 3.84
C LYS A 343 -21.50 -4.64 2.45
N ALA A 344 -21.95 -3.43 2.16
CA ALA A 344 -22.57 -3.08 0.89
C ALA A 344 -21.59 -3.26 -0.28
N SER A 345 -20.39 -2.73 -0.18
CA SER A 345 -19.34 -2.94 -1.19
C SER A 345 -18.97 -4.42 -1.36
N TRP A 346 -18.89 -5.18 -0.27
CA TRP A 346 -18.59 -6.61 -0.33
C TRP A 346 -19.70 -7.35 -1.09
N LEU A 347 -20.96 -7.04 -0.83
CA LEU A 347 -22.09 -7.64 -1.56
C LEU A 347 -22.11 -7.25 -3.04
N CYS A 348 -21.79 -5.99 -3.38
CA CYS A 348 -21.66 -5.58 -4.77
C CYS A 348 -20.61 -6.43 -5.52
N LEU A 349 -19.50 -6.79 -4.88
CA LEU A 349 -18.49 -7.70 -5.46
C LEU A 349 -19.01 -9.14 -5.53
N ALA A 350 -19.48 -9.67 -4.41
CA ALA A 350 -19.84 -11.08 -4.26
C ALA A 350 -21.02 -11.51 -5.14
N LEU A 351 -22.01 -10.63 -5.32
CA LEU A 351 -23.26 -10.94 -6.04
C LEU A 351 -23.22 -10.61 -7.53
N SER A 352 -22.19 -9.90 -7.99
CA SER A 352 -22.03 -9.53 -9.41
C SER A 352 -20.80 -10.14 -10.08
N GLY A 353 -19.86 -10.66 -9.29
CA GLY A 353 -18.58 -11.16 -9.78
C GLY A 353 -17.60 -10.08 -10.22
N MET A 354 -17.93 -8.79 -10.03
CA MET A 354 -17.05 -7.70 -10.44
C MET A 354 -15.79 -7.62 -9.57
N ARG A 355 -14.70 -7.12 -10.17
CA ARG A 355 -13.43 -6.86 -9.50
C ARG A 355 -13.47 -5.57 -8.68
N VAL A 356 -12.54 -5.43 -7.74
CA VAL A 356 -12.45 -4.22 -6.89
C VAL A 356 -12.19 -2.95 -7.70
N ASP A 357 -11.50 -3.04 -8.83
CA ASP A 357 -11.27 -1.90 -9.71
C ASP A 357 -12.49 -1.51 -10.54
N GLU A 358 -13.36 -2.46 -10.85
CA GLU A 358 -14.68 -2.24 -11.45
C GLU A 358 -15.60 -1.56 -10.43
N LEU A 359 -15.66 -2.07 -9.20
CA LEU A 359 -16.36 -1.41 -8.08
C LEU A 359 -15.88 0.03 -7.88
N TYR A 360 -14.57 0.27 -7.88
CA TYR A 360 -13.99 1.61 -7.74
C TYR A 360 -14.43 2.59 -8.84
N LYS A 361 -14.69 2.07 -10.04
CA LYS A 361 -15.14 2.85 -11.22
C LYS A 361 -16.66 2.94 -11.32
N MET A 362 -17.40 2.37 -10.39
CA MET A 362 -18.86 2.37 -10.42
C MET A 362 -19.42 3.80 -10.44
N SER A 363 -20.46 4.01 -11.23
CA SER A 363 -21.10 5.30 -11.35
C SER A 363 -22.08 5.53 -10.19
N PRO A 364 -21.98 6.61 -9.40
CA PRO A 364 -23.01 6.90 -8.40
C PRO A 364 -24.41 7.13 -8.99
N VAL A 365 -24.50 7.59 -10.24
CA VAL A 365 -25.78 7.93 -10.89
C VAL A 365 -26.36 6.76 -11.68
N TYR A 366 -25.52 6.11 -12.49
CA TYR A 366 -25.96 5.08 -13.44
C TYR A 366 -25.52 3.67 -13.05
N GLY A 367 -24.86 3.53 -11.89
CA GLY A 367 -24.16 2.33 -11.49
C GLY A 367 -25.07 1.18 -11.10
N ALA A 368 -26.36 1.40 -10.89
CA ALA A 368 -27.35 0.36 -10.76
C ALA A 368 -28.55 0.62 -11.68
N GLN A 369 -28.95 -0.42 -12.40
CA GLN A 369 -30.04 -0.39 -13.36
C GLN A 369 -30.88 -1.67 -13.19
N ARG A 370 -32.12 -1.64 -13.65
CA ARG A 370 -32.98 -2.82 -13.69
C ARG A 370 -33.80 -2.80 -14.96
N THR A 371 -34.04 -3.98 -15.53
CA THR A 371 -34.91 -4.15 -16.70
C THR A 371 -35.91 -5.25 -16.39
N THR A 372 -37.17 -4.96 -16.65
CA THR A 372 -38.26 -5.92 -16.49
C THR A 372 -38.68 -6.39 -17.88
N PHE A 373 -38.90 -7.70 -18.04
CA PHE A 373 -39.39 -8.28 -19.29
C PHE A 373 -40.48 -9.30 -18.99
N ASP A 374 -41.41 -9.41 -19.92
CA ASP A 374 -42.49 -10.39 -19.85
C ASP A 374 -41.98 -11.73 -20.36
N LYS A 375 -41.96 -12.74 -19.49
CA LYS A 375 -41.41 -14.07 -19.79
C LYS A 375 -42.11 -14.75 -20.97
N ASN A 376 -43.36 -14.36 -21.26
CA ASN A 376 -44.25 -14.99 -22.23
C ASN A 376 -44.79 -14.03 -23.32
N GLY A 377 -44.32 -12.78 -23.40
CA GLY A 377 -44.85 -11.79 -24.36
C GLY A 377 -46.31 -11.37 -24.13
N CYS A 378 -46.87 -11.63 -22.95
CA CYS A 378 -48.22 -11.22 -22.54
C CYS A 378 -48.11 -10.22 -21.38
N GLU A 379 -48.86 -9.12 -21.46
CA GLU A 379 -48.92 -8.03 -20.48
C GLU A 379 -49.65 -8.43 -19.16
N SER A 380 -49.40 -9.61 -18.61
CA SER A 380 -49.94 -10.01 -17.30
C SER A 380 -48.93 -9.73 -16.18
N GLU A 381 -49.40 -9.17 -15.05
CA GLU A 381 -48.53 -8.83 -13.91
C GLU A 381 -47.81 -10.05 -13.28
N THR A 382 -48.33 -11.26 -13.51
CA THR A 382 -47.79 -12.52 -12.99
C THR A 382 -46.61 -13.10 -13.80
N GLY A 383 -46.26 -12.50 -14.94
CA GLY A 383 -45.21 -12.98 -15.86
C GLY A 383 -43.93 -12.14 -15.93
N LYS A 384 -43.79 -11.10 -15.10
CA LYS A 384 -42.68 -10.13 -15.17
C LYS A 384 -41.46 -10.60 -14.39
N GLU A 385 -40.34 -10.75 -15.08
CA GLU A 385 -39.04 -11.02 -14.46
C GLU A 385 -38.16 -9.76 -14.51
N THR A 386 -37.54 -9.40 -13.39
CA THR A 386 -36.67 -8.23 -13.30
C THR A 386 -35.22 -8.67 -13.17
N ILE A 387 -34.37 -8.29 -14.13
CA ILE A 387 -32.93 -8.44 -14.00
C ILE A 387 -32.34 -7.13 -13.48
N TYR A 388 -31.48 -7.25 -12.48
CA TYR A 388 -30.72 -6.14 -11.92
C TYR A 388 -29.30 -6.15 -12.46
N PHE A 389 -28.77 -4.98 -12.75
CA PHE A 389 -27.44 -4.80 -13.31
C PHE A 389 -26.67 -3.72 -12.56
N LEU A 390 -25.37 -3.93 -12.44
CA LEU A 390 -24.41 -2.91 -12.01
C LEU A 390 -23.52 -2.49 -13.17
N THR A 391 -23.25 -1.20 -13.31
CA THR A 391 -22.43 -0.66 -14.42
C THR A 391 -21.27 0.17 -13.93
N THR A 392 -20.16 0.12 -14.67
CA THR A 392 -18.92 0.84 -14.34
C THR A 392 -18.59 1.93 -15.37
N ARG A 393 -17.72 2.87 -14.98
CA ARG A 393 -17.27 3.97 -15.84
C ARG A 393 -16.01 3.62 -16.62
N GLN A 394 -16.01 3.99 -17.89
CA GLN A 394 -14.95 3.79 -18.87
C GLN A 394 -13.60 4.38 -18.41
N SER A 395 -12.50 3.70 -18.73
CA SER A 395 -11.19 4.35 -18.83
C SER A 395 -10.28 3.58 -19.78
N LYS A 396 -10.30 4.00 -21.05
CA LYS A 396 -9.22 4.14 -22.05
C LYS A 396 -9.72 3.82 -23.46
N ILE A 397 -9.64 4.81 -24.37
CA ILE A 397 -9.86 4.68 -25.81
C ILE A 397 -8.47 4.64 -26.46
N THR A 398 -8.22 3.63 -27.29
CA THR A 398 -7.31 3.73 -28.45
C THR A 398 -8.15 3.80 -29.71
N ILE A 399 -7.61 4.40 -30.77
CA ILE A 399 -8.30 4.94 -31.96
C ILE A 399 -9.22 3.95 -32.73
N SER A 400 -9.26 2.66 -32.38
CA SER A 400 -9.92 1.60 -33.15
C SER A 400 -11.09 0.85 -32.49
N SER A 401 -11.66 1.30 -31.36
CA SER A 401 -12.70 0.51 -30.65
C SER A 401 -13.94 1.32 -30.24
N GLN A 402 -15.13 0.84 -30.65
CA GLN A 402 -16.44 1.27 -30.14
C GLN A 402 -16.61 0.84 -28.66
N THR A 403 -17.12 1.76 -27.86
CA THR A 403 -17.18 1.69 -26.39
C THR A 403 -18.29 0.76 -25.90
N LYS A 404 -17.95 -0.21 -25.03
CA LYS A 404 -18.93 -1.05 -24.31
C LYS A 404 -18.77 -0.82 -22.80
N ASN A 405 -19.84 -0.44 -22.11
CA ASN A 405 -19.84 -0.40 -20.65
C ASN A 405 -19.75 -1.84 -20.12
N ASP A 406 -18.94 -2.07 -19.09
CA ASP A 406 -18.99 -3.34 -18.39
C ASP A 406 -20.26 -3.36 -17.54
N THR A 407 -21.14 -4.31 -17.87
CA THR A 407 -22.41 -4.54 -17.21
C THR A 407 -22.34 -5.88 -16.50
N PHE A 408 -22.60 -5.87 -15.19
CA PHE A 408 -22.59 -7.05 -14.34
C PHE A 408 -23.99 -7.36 -13.86
N VAL A 409 -24.48 -8.57 -14.12
CA VAL A 409 -25.77 -9.03 -13.57
C VAL A 409 -25.62 -9.22 -12.07
N THR A 410 -26.63 -8.80 -11.30
CA THR A 410 -26.66 -8.97 -9.85
C THR A 410 -28.06 -9.40 -9.39
N THR A 411 -28.17 -9.82 -8.12
CA THR A 411 -29.45 -9.99 -7.44
C THR A 411 -30.01 -8.65 -6.96
N GLU A 412 -31.29 -8.62 -6.58
CA GLU A 412 -31.92 -7.47 -5.92
C GLU A 412 -31.14 -7.01 -4.69
N THR A 413 -30.55 -7.95 -3.92
CA THR A 413 -29.73 -7.60 -2.75
C THR A 413 -28.47 -6.82 -3.15
N GLY A 414 -27.78 -7.21 -4.22
CA GLY A 414 -26.63 -6.46 -4.71
C GLY A 414 -27.01 -5.09 -5.27
N TRP A 415 -28.21 -4.98 -5.85
CA TRP A 415 -28.79 -3.70 -6.26
C TRP A 415 -29.12 -2.80 -5.04
N LYS A 416 -29.73 -3.35 -3.99
CA LYS A 416 -29.96 -2.65 -2.71
C LYS A 416 -28.64 -2.21 -2.06
N ALA A 417 -27.60 -3.04 -2.13
CA ALA A 417 -26.27 -2.71 -1.63
C ALA A 417 -25.68 -1.48 -2.32
N PHE A 418 -25.83 -1.35 -3.65
CA PHE A 418 -25.43 -0.14 -4.36
C PHE A 418 -26.13 1.11 -3.83
N HIS A 419 -27.45 1.05 -3.62
CA HIS A 419 -28.20 2.17 -3.10
C HIS A 419 -27.80 2.53 -1.66
N MET A 420 -27.44 1.55 -0.84
CA MET A 420 -26.86 1.81 0.48
C MET A 420 -25.51 2.51 0.41
N LEU A 421 -24.66 2.15 -0.55
CA LEU A 421 -23.42 2.89 -0.77
C LEU A 421 -23.72 4.34 -1.16
N ASN A 422 -24.74 4.58 -2.00
CA ASN A 422 -25.15 5.93 -2.35
C ASN A 422 -25.67 6.71 -1.15
N ALA A 423 -26.60 6.17 -0.37
CA ALA A 423 -27.15 6.83 0.82
C ALA A 423 -26.04 7.29 1.80
N ILE A 424 -24.98 6.49 1.95
CA ILE A 424 -23.84 6.84 2.82
C ILE A 424 -22.92 7.90 2.18
N ASN A 425 -22.66 7.81 0.87
CA ASN A 425 -21.61 8.61 0.22
C ASN A 425 -22.13 9.88 -0.46
N THR A 426 -23.42 9.98 -0.80
CA THR A 426 -24.02 11.15 -1.45
C THR A 426 -23.77 12.44 -0.66
N PRO A 427 -24.04 12.52 0.66
CA PRO A 427 -23.81 13.75 1.41
C PRO A 427 -22.35 14.23 1.43
N TYR A 428 -21.39 13.29 1.38
CA TYR A 428 -19.97 13.62 1.24
C TYR A 428 -19.64 14.08 -0.18
N ARG A 429 -20.20 13.40 -1.19
CA ARG A 429 -19.90 13.62 -2.60
C ARG A 429 -20.41 14.98 -3.09
N ASP A 430 -21.52 15.46 -2.54
CA ASP A 430 -22.06 16.79 -2.80
C ASP A 430 -21.08 17.91 -2.39
N ARG A 431 -20.10 17.59 -1.52
CA ARG A 431 -19.04 18.50 -1.07
C ARG A 431 -17.72 18.29 -1.81
N PHE A 432 -17.65 17.38 -2.78
CA PHE A 432 -16.45 17.23 -3.60
C PHE A 432 -16.31 18.38 -4.59
N ALA A 433 -15.07 18.68 -4.97
CA ALA A 433 -14.81 19.51 -6.14
C ALA A 433 -15.52 18.91 -7.38
N LYS A 434 -16.05 19.75 -8.28
CA LYS A 434 -16.80 19.31 -9.48
C LYS A 434 -16.10 18.19 -10.26
N LYS A 435 -14.77 18.28 -10.40
CA LYS A 435 -13.94 17.26 -11.07
C LYS A 435 -13.99 15.87 -10.43
N ASN A 436 -14.38 15.76 -9.15
CA ASN A 436 -14.38 14.53 -8.35
C ASN A 436 -15.78 14.04 -7.97
N ASN A 437 -16.84 14.84 -8.15
CA ASN A 437 -18.24 14.44 -7.86
C ASN A 437 -18.64 13.13 -8.59
N HIS A 438 -17.96 12.84 -9.67
CA HIS A 438 -18.13 11.64 -10.47
C HIS A 438 -17.71 10.32 -9.73
N ARG A 439 -17.04 10.40 -8.58
CA ARG A 439 -16.53 9.26 -7.78
C ARG A 439 -17.57 8.75 -6.78
N MET A 440 -17.71 7.42 -6.68
CA MET A 440 -18.64 6.77 -5.76
C MET A 440 -18.25 6.92 -4.28
N PHE A 441 -16.99 6.66 -3.94
CA PHE A 441 -16.56 6.45 -2.55
C PHE A 441 -15.88 7.65 -1.91
N ALA A 442 -16.39 8.05 -0.74
CA ALA A 442 -15.83 9.10 0.09
C ALA A 442 -14.92 8.57 1.20
N ASN A 443 -13.98 9.40 1.64
CA ASN A 443 -13.18 9.10 2.81
C ASN A 443 -13.97 9.39 4.10
N LEU A 444 -14.72 8.40 4.59
CA LEU A 444 -15.50 8.50 5.85
C LEU A 444 -14.67 8.83 7.12
N LYS A 445 -13.34 8.90 7.02
CA LYS A 445 -12.48 9.38 8.12
C LYS A 445 -12.45 10.91 8.18
N ASP A 446 -12.51 11.58 7.03
CA ASP A 446 -12.39 13.04 6.91
C ASP A 446 -13.77 13.65 6.67
N ILE A 447 -14.24 14.42 7.66
CA ILE A 447 -15.55 15.09 7.63
C ILE A 447 -15.37 16.59 7.37
N ALA A 448 -14.22 17.17 7.75
CA ALA A 448 -13.94 18.59 7.58
C ALA A 448 -13.80 18.94 6.09
N PHE A 449 -13.05 18.11 5.37
CA PHE A 449 -12.79 18.28 3.95
C PHE A 449 -13.06 16.94 3.25
N PRO A 450 -14.32 16.64 2.91
CA PRO A 450 -14.68 15.42 2.20
C PRO A 450 -13.90 15.28 0.89
N GLN A 451 -13.20 14.16 0.74
CA GLN A 451 -12.45 13.81 -0.47
C GLN A 451 -12.75 12.38 -0.91
N PRO A 452 -12.65 12.09 -2.22
CA PRO A 452 -12.75 10.72 -2.70
C PRO A 452 -11.59 9.88 -2.18
N ILE A 453 -11.83 8.59 -1.95
CA ILE A 453 -10.73 7.67 -1.64
C ILE A 453 -9.96 7.26 -2.90
N GLY A 454 -8.67 6.95 -2.72
CA GLY A 454 -7.88 6.27 -3.74
C GLY A 454 -8.23 4.78 -3.87
N LYS A 455 -7.89 4.18 -5.02
CA LYS A 455 -8.12 2.75 -5.31
C LYS A 455 -7.53 1.81 -4.26
N SER A 456 -6.33 2.11 -3.75
CA SER A 456 -5.66 1.33 -2.71
C SER A 456 -6.44 1.32 -1.38
N ALA A 457 -7.00 2.47 -1.00
CA ALA A 457 -7.80 2.60 0.22
C ALA A 457 -9.13 1.83 0.15
N LEU A 458 -9.69 1.63 -1.06
CA LEU A 458 -10.83 0.75 -1.26
C LEU A 458 -10.45 -0.71 -0.99
N ARG A 459 -9.31 -1.19 -1.49
CA ARG A 459 -8.87 -2.58 -1.26
C ARG A 459 -8.66 -2.92 0.21
N ILE A 460 -8.07 -2.00 0.98
CA ILE A 460 -7.73 -2.24 2.40
C ILE A 460 -8.98 -2.28 3.30
N ARG A 461 -10.03 -1.52 2.98
CA ARG A 461 -11.22 -1.38 3.86
C ARG A 461 -12.27 -2.48 3.71
N HIS A 462 -12.28 -3.24 2.61
CA HIS A 462 -13.37 -4.16 2.28
C HIS A 462 -13.15 -5.61 2.72
N PHE A 463 -11.97 -5.93 3.24
CA PHE A 463 -11.60 -7.30 3.59
C PHE A 463 -11.06 -7.53 5.02
N PRO A 464 -11.56 -6.87 6.08
CA PRO A 464 -11.26 -7.31 7.44
C PRO A 464 -12.25 -8.42 7.81
N ILE A 465 -12.04 -9.65 7.34
CA ILE A 465 -12.93 -10.77 7.72
C ILE A 465 -12.61 -11.30 9.12
N THR A 466 -11.50 -10.87 9.75
CA THR A 466 -11.18 -11.19 11.14
C THR A 466 -10.42 -10.05 11.82
N ASN A 467 -10.52 -9.96 13.15
CA ASN A 467 -9.70 -9.09 14.02
C ASN A 467 -8.17 -9.37 13.95
N SER A 468 -7.69 -10.13 12.96
CA SER A 468 -6.31 -10.57 12.79
C SER A 468 -5.59 -10.00 11.55
N GLY A 469 -6.12 -8.96 10.91
CA GLY A 469 -5.36 -8.21 9.89
C GLY A 469 -5.13 -8.93 8.55
N LEU A 470 -5.89 -9.99 8.25
CA LEU A 470 -5.86 -10.65 6.94
C LEU A 470 -6.56 -9.79 5.89
N SER A 471 -5.82 -9.29 4.90
CA SER A 471 -6.38 -8.66 3.70
C SER A 471 -6.66 -9.74 2.65
N ILE A 472 -7.94 -10.07 2.45
CA ILE A 472 -8.34 -11.12 1.50
C ILE A 472 -9.02 -10.48 0.28
N THR A 473 -8.30 -10.25 -0.81
CA THR A 473 -8.98 -9.96 -2.09
C THR A 473 -9.57 -11.26 -2.67
N PRO A 474 -10.89 -11.33 -2.96
CA PRO A 474 -11.47 -12.47 -3.65
C PRO A 474 -10.91 -12.47 -5.08
N ILE A 475 -10.05 -13.44 -5.34
CA ILE A 475 -9.80 -13.92 -6.69
C ILE A 475 -10.83 -15.03 -6.87
N LEU A 476 -11.94 -14.72 -7.53
CA LEU A 476 -12.83 -15.75 -8.05
C LEU A 476 -12.04 -16.54 -9.09
N ILE A 477 -11.62 -17.75 -8.71
CA ILE A 477 -11.15 -18.75 -9.66
C ILE A 477 -12.39 -19.24 -10.38
N HIS A 478 -12.48 -18.98 -11.68
CA HIS A 478 -13.43 -19.64 -12.55
C HIS A 478 -13.28 -21.16 -12.40
N PRO A 479 -14.31 -21.92 -12.03
CA PRO A 479 -14.28 -23.37 -12.14
C PRO A 479 -14.64 -23.76 -13.59
N ILE A 480 -13.86 -23.32 -14.57
CA ILE A 480 -13.93 -23.82 -15.96
C ILE A 480 -12.52 -23.84 -16.54
N THR A 481 -11.66 -24.70 -16.00
CA THR A 481 -10.49 -25.20 -16.75
C THR A 481 -10.66 -26.70 -16.83
N GLY A 482 -11.45 -27.13 -17.80
CA GLY A 482 -11.81 -28.54 -17.94
C GLY A 482 -12.73 -28.87 -19.11
N ILE A 483 -12.78 -28.05 -20.17
CA ILE A 483 -13.28 -28.49 -21.48
C ILE A 483 -12.40 -27.81 -22.54
N MET A 484 -11.69 -28.63 -23.33
CA MET A 484 -10.92 -28.18 -24.49
C MET A 484 -11.85 -27.43 -25.46
N ALA A 485 -11.52 -26.19 -25.80
CA ALA A 485 -12.08 -25.55 -26.98
C ALA A 485 -11.22 -25.92 -28.19
N CYS A 486 -11.71 -26.86 -29.02
CA CYS A 486 -11.26 -27.00 -30.40
C CYS A 486 -11.60 -25.73 -31.20
N PRO A 487 -10.68 -25.18 -32.00
CA PRO A 487 -11.00 -24.09 -32.91
C PRO A 487 -11.55 -24.66 -34.22
N ILE A 488 -12.83 -24.42 -34.54
CA ILE A 488 -13.33 -24.56 -35.90
C ILE A 488 -13.41 -23.17 -36.52
N SER A 489 -12.41 -22.86 -37.34
CA SER A 489 -12.46 -21.83 -38.37
C SER A 489 -12.74 -22.50 -39.72
N SER A 490 -13.94 -22.33 -40.27
CA SER A 490 -14.20 -22.18 -41.72
C SER A 490 -15.69 -22.28 -42.02
N CYS A 491 -16.12 -21.43 -42.97
CA CYS A 491 -17.37 -21.49 -43.77
C CYS A 491 -18.56 -20.63 -43.30
N GLY A 492 -18.75 -19.51 -44.02
CA GLY A 492 -20.06 -19.10 -44.55
C GLY A 492 -20.96 -18.26 -43.64
N ARG A 493 -21.01 -16.94 -43.90
CA ARG A 493 -22.26 -16.16 -43.77
C ARG A 493 -23.12 -16.36 -45.03
N PRO A 494 -24.41 -15.97 -45.09
CA PRO A 494 -25.31 -15.41 -44.05
C PRO A 494 -26.71 -16.09 -44.01
N GLN A 495 -27.50 -15.85 -42.95
CA GLN A 495 -28.85 -15.25 -43.02
C GLN A 495 -29.55 -15.24 -41.64
N SER A 496 -30.37 -14.20 -41.48
CA SER A 496 -31.26 -13.83 -40.37
C SER A 496 -31.60 -14.89 -39.30
N ALA A 497 -31.41 -14.55 -38.03
CA ALA A 497 -32.47 -14.52 -37.01
C ALA A 497 -31.88 -14.13 -35.65
N THR A 498 -32.63 -13.28 -34.96
CA THR A 498 -32.57 -12.92 -33.53
C THR A 498 -32.25 -14.11 -32.63
N GLY A 499 -31.27 -13.97 -31.73
CA GLY A 499 -30.92 -15.00 -30.74
C GLY A 499 -30.23 -14.40 -29.52
N ILE A 500 -31.02 -14.11 -28.48
CA ILE A 500 -30.57 -13.80 -27.12
C ILE A 500 -30.14 -15.12 -26.47
N TYR A 501 -28.85 -15.26 -26.14
CA TYR A 501 -28.37 -16.40 -25.37
C TYR A 501 -28.57 -16.14 -23.87
N LEU A 502 -29.61 -16.77 -23.32
CA LEU A 502 -29.92 -16.83 -21.90
C LEU A 502 -29.01 -17.88 -21.23
N MET A 503 -28.08 -17.47 -20.37
CA MET A 503 -27.26 -18.40 -19.59
C MET A 503 -27.99 -18.72 -18.28
N VAL A 504 -28.81 -19.78 -18.29
CA VAL A 504 -29.49 -20.33 -17.12
C VAL A 504 -28.49 -21.13 -16.30
N CYS A 505 -28.20 -20.67 -15.07
CA CYS A 505 -27.50 -21.49 -14.08
C CYS A 505 -28.53 -22.41 -13.40
N CYS A 506 -28.62 -23.67 -13.85
CA CYS A 506 -29.39 -24.70 -13.17
C CYS A 506 -28.69 -25.07 -11.85
N PHE A 507 -29.35 -24.80 -10.72
CA PHE A 507 -29.08 -25.45 -9.45
C PHE A 507 -29.72 -26.84 -9.48
N LEU A 508 -28.91 -27.91 -9.52
CA LEU A 508 -29.40 -29.27 -9.26
C LEU A 508 -29.62 -29.41 -7.74
N ILE A 509 -30.88 -29.46 -7.36
CA ILE A 509 -31.36 -29.89 -6.04
C ILE A 509 -31.52 -31.40 -6.11
N ASP A 510 -30.77 -32.12 -5.28
CA ASP A 510 -30.95 -33.56 -5.06
C ASP A 510 -32.37 -33.86 -4.57
N SER A 511 -33.11 -34.69 -5.30
CA SER A 511 -34.16 -35.55 -4.73
C SER A 511 -34.40 -36.78 -5.62
N PRO A 512 -34.56 -37.97 -5.03
CA PRO A 512 -34.52 -39.24 -5.74
C PRO A 512 -35.90 -39.58 -6.30
N VAL A 513 -35.98 -39.87 -7.60
CA VAL A 513 -37.17 -40.52 -8.17
C VAL A 513 -36.72 -41.68 -9.05
N ARG A 514 -37.04 -42.89 -8.56
CA ARG A 514 -37.02 -44.17 -9.28
C ARG A 514 -37.77 -44.03 -10.60
N VAL A 515 -37.23 -44.57 -11.68
CA VAL A 515 -38.05 -45.18 -12.73
C VAL A 515 -37.48 -46.55 -13.08
N ILE A 516 -38.40 -47.50 -13.11
CA ILE A 516 -38.26 -48.94 -13.26
C ILE A 516 -38.14 -49.28 -14.74
N ARG A 517 -37.17 -50.16 -15.05
CA ARG A 517 -36.87 -50.89 -16.30
C ARG A 517 -36.84 -50.13 -17.62
#